data_AF-D0LA84-F1
#
_entry.id   AF-D0LA84-F1
#
_cell.length_a   1.000
_cell.length_b   1.000
_cell.length_c   1.000
_cell.angle_alpha   90.00
_cell.angle_beta   90.00
_cell.angle_gamma   90.00
#
_symmetry.space_group_name_H-M   'P 1'
#
loop_
_entity.id
_entity.type
_entity.pdbx_description
1 polymer ?
#
loop_
_entity_poly.entity_id
_entity_poly.type
_entity_poly.pdbx_seq_one_letter_code
_entity_poly.pdbx_strand_id
1 'polypeptide(L)'
;MGFTQPDFPQVDPDTFGDRPFTERLRVLGAHWAEYGFGTPKMVLVIYLLKVFVFYAGVGITIATLTSGLNPLHVTEWWNEPIVYQKAVLWTVLVEILGIGGSWGPLAGHFKPMTGGILYWLRPDTIRLPPWPGKVPFTAGDSRTPFDIAVYALILVNLVVALALPDGVAVQIQLLGGMEMTLLGGQEH
;
A
#
# COMPACT_ATOMS: atom_id res chain seq x y z
N MET A 1 -0.80 15.35 24.12
CA MET A 1 -1.75 14.93 23.03
C MET A 1 -3.14 14.56 23.56
N GLY A 2 -4.14 15.37 23.18
CA GLY A 2 -5.56 15.06 23.38
C GLY A 2 -6.08 14.03 22.36
N PHE A 3 -7.35 13.63 22.49
CA PHE A 3 -7.95 12.66 21.56
C PHE A 3 -8.15 13.27 20.16
N THR A 4 -8.72 14.48 20.10
CA THR A 4 -9.00 15.24 18.87
C THR A 4 -8.00 16.35 18.60
N GLN A 5 -7.26 16.79 19.61
CA GLN A 5 -6.37 17.95 19.53
C GLN A 5 -4.91 17.51 19.31
N PRO A 6 -4.24 18.08 18.29
CA PRO A 6 -2.81 17.87 18.06
C PRO A 6 -1.98 18.56 19.16
N ASP A 7 -0.72 18.16 19.26
CA ASP A 7 0.26 18.72 20.19
C ASP A 7 1.38 19.37 19.40
N PHE A 8 1.37 20.70 19.38
CA PHE A 8 2.33 21.50 18.63
C PHE A 8 3.39 22.10 19.56
N PRO A 9 4.60 22.38 19.04
CA PRO A 9 5.61 23.09 19.82
C PRO A 9 5.01 24.41 20.33
N GLN A 10 5.33 24.78 21.58
CA GLN A 10 4.86 26.02 22.20
C GLN A 10 5.60 27.24 21.66
N VAL A 11 5.46 27.49 20.37
CA VAL A 11 6.00 28.65 19.65
C VAL A 11 4.87 29.36 18.93
N ASP A 12 5.01 30.67 18.82
CA ASP A 12 4.15 31.46 17.96
C ASP A 12 4.49 31.18 16.49
N PRO A 13 3.57 30.58 15.69
CA PRO A 13 3.84 30.22 14.30
C PRO A 13 4.22 31.41 13.42
N ASP A 14 3.71 32.62 13.73
CA ASP A 14 3.89 33.81 12.90
C ASP A 14 5.33 34.36 13.00
N THR A 15 5.95 34.23 14.17
CA THR A 15 7.30 34.75 14.45
C THR A 15 8.38 33.67 14.49
N PHE A 16 8.00 32.39 14.57
CA PHE A 16 8.97 31.29 14.64
C PHE A 16 9.84 31.17 13.38
N GLY A 17 9.28 31.55 12.23
CA GLY A 17 9.99 31.57 10.95
C GLY A 17 11.22 32.48 10.95
N ASP A 18 11.19 33.57 11.71
CA ASP A 18 12.23 34.60 11.73
C ASP A 18 13.45 34.22 12.58
N ARG A 19 13.34 33.16 13.40
CA ARG A 19 14.43 32.72 14.27
C ARG A 19 15.57 32.07 13.50
N PRO A 20 16.82 32.11 14.02
CA PRO A 20 17.95 31.42 13.43
C PRO A 20 17.67 29.93 13.18
N PHE A 21 18.13 29.40 12.04
CA PHE A 21 17.86 28.03 11.62
C PHE A 21 18.18 26.97 12.68
N THR A 22 19.34 27.08 13.33
CA THR A 22 19.76 26.14 14.38
C THR A 22 18.84 26.18 15.60
N GLU A 23 18.29 27.34 15.93
CA GLU A 23 17.32 27.47 17.03
C GLU A 23 16.00 26.79 16.66
N ARG A 24 15.49 27.02 15.45
CA ARG A 24 14.28 26.35 14.95
C ARG A 24 14.44 24.83 14.93
N LEU A 25 15.59 24.34 14.43
CA LEU A 25 15.91 22.91 14.44
C LEU A 25 15.96 22.34 15.86
N ARG A 26 16.58 23.04 16.81
CA ARG A 26 16.63 22.59 18.21
C ARG A 26 15.23 22.45 18.79
N VAL A 27 14.37 23.46 18.60
CA VAL A 27 13.00 23.45 19.13
C VAL A 27 12.17 22.33 18.48
N LEU A 28 12.17 22.24 17.15
CA LEU A 28 11.42 21.19 16.44
C LEU A 28 11.95 19.78 16.75
N GLY A 29 13.27 19.64 16.84
CA GLY A 29 13.91 18.36 17.17
C GLY A 29 13.63 17.90 18.60
N ALA A 30 13.64 18.82 19.57
CA ALA A 30 13.27 18.51 20.95
C ALA A 30 11.78 18.10 21.05
N HIS A 31 10.89 18.87 20.40
CA HIS A 31 9.47 18.52 20.34
C HIS A 31 9.23 17.15 19.70
N TRP A 32 9.93 16.85 18.61
CA TRP A 32 9.83 15.53 17.97
C TRP A 32 10.35 14.40 18.86
N ALA A 33 11.43 14.61 19.60
CA ALA A 33 11.97 13.59 20.50
C ALA A 33 10.99 13.26 21.64
N GLU A 34 10.27 14.26 22.14
CA GLU A 34 9.34 14.10 23.28
C GLU A 34 7.92 13.69 22.84
N TYR A 35 7.41 14.24 21.74
CA TYR A 35 6.02 14.13 21.30
C TYR A 35 5.86 13.48 19.92
N GLY A 36 6.95 13.08 19.26
CA GLY A 36 6.91 12.56 17.90
C GLY A 36 6.28 13.57 16.92
N PHE A 37 5.37 13.10 16.08
CA PHE A 37 4.66 13.97 15.14
C PHE A 37 3.65 14.92 15.82
N GLY A 38 3.25 14.66 17.06
CA GLY A 38 2.22 15.47 17.74
C GLY A 38 0.79 15.26 17.20
N THR A 39 0.53 14.19 16.44
CA THR A 39 -0.79 13.89 15.85
C THR A 39 -1.84 13.60 16.91
N PRO A 40 -3.12 13.99 16.73
CA PRO A 40 -4.20 13.59 17.62
C PRO A 40 -4.30 12.06 17.77
N LYS A 41 -4.61 11.56 18.96
CA LYS A 41 -4.73 10.11 19.21
C LYS A 41 -5.79 9.44 18.34
N MET A 42 -6.82 10.17 17.92
CA MET A 42 -7.83 9.69 16.96
C MET A 42 -7.19 9.16 15.67
N VAL A 43 -6.11 9.77 15.19
CA VAL A 43 -5.43 9.27 13.98
C VAL A 43 -4.84 7.89 14.22
N LEU A 44 -4.24 7.63 15.38
CA LEU A 44 -3.75 6.29 15.73
C LEU A 44 -4.90 5.26 15.73
N VAL A 45 -6.07 5.62 16.27
CA VAL A 45 -7.26 4.76 16.24
C VAL A 45 -7.72 4.49 14.80
N ILE A 46 -7.74 5.51 13.94
CA ILE A 46 -8.05 5.34 12.51
C ILE A 46 -7.08 4.35 11.86
N TYR A 47 -5.79 4.40 12.17
CA TYR A 47 -4.81 3.46 11.62
C TYR A 47 -4.99 2.04 12.17
N LEU A 48 -5.36 1.87 13.44
CA LEU A 48 -5.72 0.56 13.97
C LEU A 48 -6.95 0.00 13.25
N LEU A 49 -8.01 0.79 13.11
CA LEU A 49 -9.20 0.39 12.34
C LEU A 49 -8.84 0.05 10.90
N LYS A 50 -7.95 0.82 10.28
CA LYS A 50 -7.49 0.55 8.93
C LYS A 50 -6.73 -0.78 8.82
N VAL A 51 -5.86 -1.10 9.77
CA VAL A 51 -5.13 -2.37 9.75
C VAL A 51 -6.08 -3.55 10.00
N PHE A 52 -6.91 -3.49 11.04
CA PHE A 52 -7.73 -4.64 11.42
C PHE A 52 -9.00 -4.79 10.58
N VAL A 53 -9.70 -3.70 10.29
CA VAL A 53 -10.98 -3.73 9.56
C VAL A 53 -10.73 -3.72 8.07
N PHE A 54 -10.01 -2.71 7.56
CA PHE A 54 -9.81 -2.58 6.13
C PHE A 54 -8.78 -3.57 5.59
N TYR A 55 -7.56 -3.58 6.12
CA TYR A 55 -6.49 -4.39 5.55
C TYR A 55 -6.68 -5.88 5.84
N ALA A 56 -6.80 -6.28 7.10
CA ALA A 56 -7.01 -7.69 7.46
C ALA A 56 -8.43 -8.15 7.18
N GLY A 57 -9.45 -7.43 7.68
CA GLY A 57 -10.86 -7.82 7.55
C GLY A 57 -11.33 -7.94 6.10
N VAL A 58 -11.19 -6.87 5.30
CA VAL A 58 -11.59 -6.91 3.87
C VAL A 58 -10.71 -7.88 3.09
N GLY A 59 -9.40 -7.90 3.34
CA GLY A 59 -8.47 -8.81 2.67
C GLY A 59 -8.80 -10.29 2.86
N ILE A 60 -9.02 -10.71 4.12
CA ILE A 60 -9.42 -12.09 4.45
C ILE A 60 -10.78 -12.41 3.86
N THR A 61 -11.73 -11.47 3.94
CA THR A 61 -13.09 -11.67 3.40
C THR A 61 -13.05 -11.87 1.89
N ILE A 62 -12.30 -11.05 1.15
CA ILE A 62 -12.12 -11.22 -0.29
C ILE A 62 -11.44 -12.57 -0.57
N ALA A 63 -10.33 -12.86 0.10
CA ALA A 63 -9.55 -14.07 -0.14
C ALA A 63 -10.35 -15.36 0.12
N THR A 64 -11.20 -15.40 1.15
CA THR A 64 -12.02 -16.56 1.49
C THR A 64 -13.23 -16.69 0.57
N LEU A 65 -14.01 -15.61 0.36
CA LEU A 65 -15.20 -15.64 -0.49
C LEU A 65 -14.87 -15.98 -1.94
N THR A 66 -13.81 -15.39 -2.49
CA THR A 66 -13.42 -15.71 -3.87
C THR A 66 -12.77 -17.08 -3.96
N SER A 67 -12.46 -17.77 -2.87
CA SER A 67 -11.98 -19.15 -2.87
C SER A 67 -13.07 -20.17 -2.56
N GLY A 68 -14.34 -19.75 -2.47
CA GLY A 68 -15.46 -20.63 -2.14
C GLY A 68 -15.51 -21.06 -0.66
N LEU A 69 -14.76 -20.39 0.21
CA LEU A 69 -14.68 -20.67 1.64
C LEU A 69 -15.48 -19.64 2.44
N ASN A 70 -15.87 -19.99 3.66
CA ASN A 70 -16.59 -19.07 4.54
C ASN A 70 -15.61 -18.29 5.45
N PRO A 71 -15.56 -16.94 5.37
CA PRO A 71 -14.68 -16.13 6.21
C PRO A 71 -14.84 -16.36 7.72
N LEU A 72 -16.04 -16.73 8.18
CA LEU A 72 -16.34 -16.93 9.60
C LEU A 72 -15.88 -18.29 10.13
N HIS A 73 -15.66 -19.26 9.24
CA HIS A 73 -15.24 -20.62 9.62
C HIS A 73 -13.72 -20.73 9.54
N VAL A 74 -13.03 -20.10 10.50
CA VAL A 74 -11.56 -19.97 10.50
C VAL A 74 -10.85 -21.31 10.29
N THR A 75 -11.35 -22.39 10.89
CA THR A 75 -10.77 -23.74 10.80
C THR A 75 -10.76 -24.31 9.37
N GLU A 76 -11.65 -23.85 8.50
CA GLU A 76 -11.77 -24.34 7.12
C GLU A 76 -10.77 -23.68 6.17
N TRP A 77 -10.35 -22.43 6.44
CA TRP A 77 -9.58 -21.65 5.48
C TRP A 77 -8.18 -21.24 5.95
N TRP A 78 -7.91 -21.27 7.26
CA TRP A 78 -6.61 -20.80 7.80
C TRP A 78 -5.41 -21.60 7.30
N ASN A 79 -5.59 -22.86 6.87
CA ASN A 79 -4.51 -23.71 6.37
C ASN A 79 -4.57 -23.88 4.84
N GLU A 80 -5.40 -23.10 4.15
CA GLU A 80 -5.56 -23.19 2.71
C GLU A 80 -4.56 -22.27 2.00
N PRO A 81 -3.61 -22.79 1.19
CA PRO A 81 -2.58 -21.98 0.53
C PRO A 81 -3.15 -20.85 -0.34
N ILE A 82 -4.32 -21.09 -0.96
CA ILE A 82 -4.99 -20.14 -1.83
C ILE A 82 -5.36 -18.83 -1.10
N VAL A 83 -5.71 -18.91 0.18
CA VAL A 83 -6.08 -17.73 0.97
C VAL A 83 -4.87 -16.83 1.17
N TYR A 84 -3.70 -17.42 1.44
CA TYR A 84 -2.45 -16.68 1.59
C TYR A 84 -1.99 -16.05 0.27
N GLN A 85 -2.11 -16.76 -0.85
CA GLN A 85 -1.82 -16.20 -2.17
C GLN A 85 -2.67 -14.95 -2.43
N LYS A 86 -3.97 -15.03 -2.16
CA LYS A 86 -4.89 -13.90 -2.31
C LYS A 86 -4.63 -12.78 -1.30
N ALA A 87 -4.24 -13.10 -0.06
CA ALA A 87 -3.83 -12.09 0.92
C ALA A 87 -2.58 -11.30 0.47
N VAL A 88 -1.62 -11.97 -0.18
CA VAL A 88 -0.46 -11.31 -0.80
C VAL A 88 -0.91 -10.42 -1.96
N LEU A 89 -1.77 -10.91 -2.86
CA LEU A 89 -2.30 -10.11 -3.98
C LEU A 89 -3.07 -8.87 -3.49
N TRP A 90 -3.88 -9.03 -2.45
CA TRP A 90 -4.59 -7.94 -1.78
C TRP A 90 -3.62 -6.90 -1.23
N THR A 91 -2.55 -7.36 -0.57
CA THR A 91 -1.50 -6.47 -0.04
C THR A 91 -0.85 -5.68 -1.17
N VAL A 92 -0.45 -6.36 -2.24
CA VAL A 92 0.16 -5.72 -3.41
C VAL A 92 -0.78 -4.69 -4.03
N LEU A 93 -2.07 -5.02 -4.20
CA LEU A 93 -3.07 -4.10 -4.72
C LEU A 93 -3.23 -2.84 -3.85
N VAL A 94 -3.41 -3.03 -2.55
CA VAL A 94 -3.59 -1.93 -1.59
C VAL A 94 -2.37 -0.99 -1.53
N GLU A 95 -1.17 -1.55 -1.57
CA GLU A 95 0.08 -0.77 -1.58
C GLU A 95 0.28 -0.04 -2.91
N ILE A 96 0.03 -0.68 -4.06
CA ILE A 96 0.16 -0.06 -5.39
C ILE A 96 -0.84 1.08 -5.59
N LEU A 97 -2.05 0.96 -5.04
CA LEU A 97 -3.04 2.03 -5.04
C LEU A 97 -2.61 3.22 -4.17
N GLY A 98 -1.66 3.02 -3.24
CA GLY A 98 -1.23 4.03 -2.26
C GLY A 98 -2.22 4.20 -1.11
N ILE A 99 -3.10 3.23 -0.89
CA ILE A 99 -4.06 3.24 0.23
C ILE A 99 -3.64 2.30 1.36
N GLY A 100 -2.47 1.67 1.24
CA GLY A 100 -1.82 0.84 2.27
C GLY A 100 -1.02 1.66 3.28
N GLY A 101 0.24 1.29 3.48
CA GLY A 101 1.14 1.94 4.46
C GLY A 101 1.41 3.41 4.15
N SER A 102 1.51 3.79 2.87
CA SER A 102 1.84 5.16 2.42
C SER A 102 0.62 6.08 2.31
N TRP A 103 -0.34 5.94 3.22
CA TRP A 103 -1.57 6.73 3.24
C TRP A 103 -1.67 7.51 4.54
N GLY A 104 -2.12 8.76 4.45
CA GLY A 104 -2.53 9.60 5.57
C GLY A 104 -1.39 10.27 6.34
N PRO A 105 -1.73 11.01 7.42
CA PRO A 105 -0.80 11.90 8.11
C PRO A 105 0.41 11.22 8.75
N LEU A 106 0.31 9.96 9.18
CA LEU A 106 1.46 9.23 9.73
C LEU A 106 2.50 8.88 8.66
N ALA A 107 2.09 8.88 7.39
CA ALA A 107 2.98 8.77 6.23
C ALA A 107 3.30 10.15 5.62
N GLY A 108 3.00 11.25 6.31
CA GLY A 108 3.24 12.63 5.83
C GLY A 108 2.27 13.12 4.76
N HIS A 109 1.16 12.41 4.49
CA HIS A 109 0.17 12.79 3.49
C HIS A 109 -1.08 13.41 4.14
N PHE A 110 -1.37 14.69 3.87
CA PHE A 110 -2.49 15.40 4.50
C PHE A 110 -3.74 15.50 3.63
N LYS A 111 -3.69 16.25 2.52
CA LYS A 111 -4.74 16.27 1.49
C LYS A 111 -4.08 16.57 0.14
N PRO A 112 -4.26 15.71 -0.88
CA PRO A 112 -4.82 14.36 -0.81
C PRO A 112 -4.00 13.41 0.09
N MET A 113 -4.68 12.49 0.80
CA MET A 113 -4.04 11.57 1.76
C MET A 113 -3.30 10.40 1.11
N THR A 114 -3.19 10.37 -0.21
CA THR A 114 -2.49 9.34 -0.96
C THR A 114 -1.80 9.95 -2.16
N GLY A 115 -0.65 9.41 -2.52
CA GLY A 115 0.05 9.74 -3.77
C GLY A 115 -0.11 8.69 -4.87
N GLY A 116 -0.30 7.40 -4.51
CA GLY A 116 -0.15 6.26 -5.42
C GLY A 116 -0.94 6.41 -6.73
N ILE A 117 -2.24 6.14 -6.68
CA ILE A 117 -3.09 6.22 -7.88
C ILE A 117 -3.11 7.63 -8.52
N LEU A 118 -2.99 8.69 -7.71
CA LEU A 118 -3.07 10.08 -8.18
C LEU A 118 -1.86 10.49 -9.03
N TYR A 119 -0.69 9.97 -8.73
CA TYR A 119 0.53 10.26 -9.47
C TYR A 119 0.77 9.26 -10.60
N TRP A 120 0.46 7.98 -10.39
CA TRP A 120 0.75 6.94 -11.37
C TRP A 120 -0.24 6.86 -12.53
N LEU A 121 -1.48 7.34 -12.37
CA LEU A 121 -2.45 7.47 -13.47
C LEU A 121 -2.42 8.82 -14.19
N ARG A 122 -1.46 9.70 -13.87
CA ARG A 122 -1.37 11.03 -14.46
C ARG A 122 -0.16 11.14 -15.39
N PRO A 123 -0.34 11.58 -16.65
CA PRO A 123 0.78 11.86 -17.55
C PRO A 123 1.59 13.05 -17.05
N ASP A 124 2.82 13.19 -17.56
CA ASP A 124 3.71 14.32 -17.27
C ASP A 124 4.08 14.47 -15.78
N THR A 125 4.03 13.36 -15.03
CA THR A 125 4.60 13.28 -13.68
C THR A 125 6.04 12.77 -13.70
N ILE A 126 6.84 13.16 -12.71
CA ILE A 126 8.26 12.79 -12.65
C ILE A 126 8.42 11.27 -12.55
N ARG A 127 9.17 10.68 -13.48
CA ARG A 127 9.61 9.28 -13.47
C ARG A 127 11.14 9.23 -13.46
N LEU A 128 11.68 8.20 -12.82
CA LEU A 128 13.08 7.85 -12.97
C LEU A 128 13.19 6.66 -13.94
N PRO A 129 13.87 6.78 -15.08
CA PRO A 129 13.96 5.67 -16.01
C PRO A 129 14.87 4.55 -15.46
N PRO A 130 14.53 3.27 -15.70
CA PRO A 130 15.36 2.15 -15.26
C PRO A 130 16.71 2.17 -15.99
N TRP A 131 17.80 2.31 -15.24
CA TRP A 131 19.18 2.44 -15.73
C TRP A 131 19.31 3.44 -16.89
N PRO A 132 19.39 4.76 -16.59
CA PRO A 132 19.46 5.82 -17.59
C PRO A 132 20.52 5.52 -18.66
N GLY A 133 20.11 5.48 -19.93
CA GLY A 133 21.01 5.23 -21.07
C GLY A 133 21.37 3.77 -21.35
N LYS A 134 20.79 2.80 -20.62
CA LYS A 134 21.00 1.35 -20.88
C LYS A 134 19.79 0.67 -21.50
N VAL A 135 18.58 1.04 -21.09
CA VAL A 135 17.36 0.42 -21.61
C VAL A 135 16.82 1.26 -22.78
N PRO A 136 16.67 0.69 -23.98
CA PRO A 136 16.09 1.41 -25.12
C PRO A 136 14.62 1.76 -24.83
N PHE A 137 14.14 2.85 -25.41
CA PHE A 137 12.76 3.36 -25.29
C PHE A 137 12.30 3.81 -23.89
N THR A 138 13.18 3.84 -22.88
CA THR A 138 12.86 4.34 -21.54
C THR A 138 13.45 5.71 -21.23
N ALA A 139 14.09 6.38 -22.19
CA ALA A 139 14.66 7.71 -22.00
C ALA A 139 13.60 8.75 -21.56
N GLY A 140 14.05 9.80 -20.87
CA GLY A 140 13.18 10.88 -20.35
C GLY A 140 12.83 10.72 -18.87
N ASP A 141 12.31 11.82 -18.30
CA ASP A 141 12.01 12.00 -16.87
C ASP A 141 10.51 12.17 -16.58
N SER A 142 9.67 12.06 -17.60
CA SER A 142 8.24 12.32 -17.53
C SER A 142 7.45 11.05 -17.84
N ARG A 143 6.39 10.77 -17.07
CA ARG A 143 5.48 9.63 -17.28
C ARG A 143 4.71 9.80 -18.58
N THR A 144 4.80 8.77 -19.40
CA THR A 144 4.16 8.66 -20.70
C THR A 144 2.80 7.96 -20.59
N PRO A 145 1.91 8.08 -21.58
CA PRO A 145 0.68 7.30 -21.63
C PRO A 145 0.89 5.79 -21.58
N PHE A 146 2.03 5.30 -22.09
CA PHE A 146 2.40 3.90 -21.98
C PHE A 146 2.62 3.48 -20.51
N ASP A 147 3.31 4.30 -19.70
CA ASP A 147 3.53 4.00 -18.29
C ASP A 147 2.21 3.92 -17.50
N ILE A 148 1.28 4.82 -17.83
CA ILE A 148 -0.08 4.85 -17.26
C ILE A 148 -0.83 3.57 -17.64
N ALA A 149 -0.77 3.18 -18.90
CA ALA A 149 -1.42 1.96 -19.39
C ALA A 149 -0.86 0.71 -18.71
N VAL A 150 0.46 0.63 -18.52
CA VAL A 150 1.11 -0.47 -17.78
C VAL A 150 0.66 -0.48 -16.31
N TYR A 151 0.62 0.67 -15.65
CA TYR A 151 0.13 0.76 -14.27
C TYR A 151 -1.34 0.33 -14.15
N ALA A 152 -2.21 0.81 -15.05
CA ALA A 152 -3.61 0.42 -15.09
C ALA A 152 -3.78 -1.08 -15.37
N LEU A 153 -2.97 -1.65 -16.27
CA LEU A 153 -2.96 -3.07 -16.57
C LEU A 153 -2.58 -3.90 -15.34
N ILE A 154 -1.59 -3.48 -14.55
CA ILE A 154 -1.23 -4.14 -13.28
C ILE A 154 -2.42 -4.13 -12.32
N LEU A 155 -3.08 -2.99 -12.14
CA LEU A 155 -4.25 -2.89 -11.26
C LEU A 155 -5.38 -3.83 -11.70
N VAL A 156 -5.71 -3.84 -12.99
CA VAL A 156 -6.73 -4.73 -13.55
C VAL A 156 -6.34 -6.20 -13.33
N ASN A 157 -5.09 -6.57 -13.61
CA ASN A 157 -4.62 -7.93 -13.39
C ASN A 157 -4.75 -8.36 -11.92
N LEU A 158 -4.38 -7.50 -10.97
CA LEU A 158 -4.50 -7.80 -9.54
C LEU A 158 -5.96 -7.98 -9.11
N VAL A 159 -6.87 -7.13 -9.61
CA VAL A 159 -8.31 -7.25 -9.33
C VAL A 159 -8.89 -8.54 -9.91
N VAL A 160 -8.56 -8.85 -11.17
CA VAL A 160 -9.00 -10.10 -11.83
C VAL A 160 -8.45 -11.32 -11.09
N ALA A 161 -7.15 -11.32 -10.75
CA ALA A 161 -6.50 -12.38 -10.00
C ALA A 161 -7.13 -12.62 -8.62
N LEU A 162 -7.58 -11.56 -7.94
CA LEU A 162 -8.30 -11.68 -6.66
C LEU A 162 -9.73 -12.21 -6.83
N ALA A 163 -10.39 -11.88 -7.94
CA ALA A 163 -11.78 -12.24 -8.21
C ALA A 163 -11.95 -13.68 -8.71
N LEU A 164 -10.93 -14.25 -9.36
CA LEU A 164 -11.02 -15.60 -9.91
C LEU A 164 -11.03 -16.67 -8.80
N PRO A 165 -11.85 -17.73 -8.97
CA PRO A 165 -12.00 -18.79 -7.98
C PRO A 165 -10.74 -19.63 -7.85
N ASP A 166 -10.19 -20.02 -8.98
CA ASP A 166 -8.90 -20.65 -9.08
C ASP A 166 -7.84 -19.60 -8.76
N GLY A 167 -6.86 -19.96 -7.92
CA GLY A 167 -5.72 -19.10 -7.68
C GLY A 167 -5.06 -18.69 -8.98
N VAL A 168 -4.23 -17.64 -8.92
CA VAL A 168 -3.35 -17.38 -10.05
C VAL A 168 -2.45 -18.60 -10.16
N ALA A 169 -2.79 -19.50 -11.09
CA ALA A 169 -1.88 -20.49 -11.61
C ALA A 169 -0.81 -19.67 -12.35
N VAL A 170 0.11 -19.09 -11.59
CA VAL A 170 1.42 -18.78 -12.15
C VAL A 170 2.05 -20.15 -12.34
N GLN A 171 1.69 -20.81 -13.43
CA GLN A 171 2.60 -21.72 -14.09
C GLN A 171 3.78 -20.85 -14.50
N ILE A 172 4.69 -20.60 -13.56
CA ILE A 172 6.07 -20.31 -13.91
C ILE A 172 6.51 -21.62 -14.55
N GLN A 173 6.28 -21.72 -15.85
CA GLN A 173 6.97 -22.64 -16.71
C GLN A 173 8.43 -22.20 -16.62
N LEU A 174 9.09 -22.60 -15.53
CA LEU A 174 10.53 -22.59 -15.43
C LEU A 174 10.98 -23.27 -16.72
N LEU A 175 11.84 -22.61 -17.47
CA LEU A 175 12.43 -23.05 -18.75
C LEU A 175 13.16 -24.40 -18.57
N GLY A 176 12.40 -25.46 -18.35
CA GLY A 176 12.88 -26.71 -17.78
C GLY A 176 11.78 -27.60 -17.20
N GLY A 177 10.65 -27.75 -17.91
CA GLY A 177 9.83 -28.98 -17.97
C GLY A 177 9.50 -29.78 -16.69
N MET A 178 9.55 -29.20 -15.49
CA MET A 178 9.15 -29.88 -14.26
C MET A 178 7.78 -29.35 -13.83
N GLU A 179 6.73 -30.09 -14.21
CA GLU A 179 5.40 -29.94 -13.61
C GLU A 179 5.48 -30.38 -12.15
N MET A 180 5.35 -29.43 -11.22
CA MET A 180 5.00 -29.77 -9.85
C MET A 180 3.49 -29.58 -9.70
N THR A 181 2.75 -30.62 -10.09
CA THR A 181 1.34 -30.77 -9.78
C THR A 181 1.22 -30.98 -8.28
N LEU A 182 1.01 -29.91 -7.52
CA LEU A 182 0.49 -30.05 -6.16
C LEU A 182 -0.96 -30.51 -6.29
N LEU A 183 -1.12 -31.82 -6.18
CA LEU A 183 -2.36 -32.59 -6.22
C LEU A 183 -3.49 -31.85 -5.49
N GLY A 184 -4.42 -31.29 -6.26
CA GLY A 184 -5.79 -31.10 -5.81
C GLY A 184 -6.42 -32.48 -5.65
N GLY A 185 -6.65 -32.89 -4.41
CA GLY A 185 -7.45 -34.06 -4.09
C GLY A 185 -8.85 -33.89 -4.69
N GLN A 186 -9.13 -34.64 -5.74
CA GLN A 186 -10.48 -35.02 -6.14
C GLN A 186 -10.71 -36.42 -5.57
N GLU A 187 -11.38 -36.51 -4.43
CA GLU A 187 -12.10 -37.73 -4.05
C GLU A 187 -13.56 -37.34 -3.80
N HIS A 188 -14.38 -37.60 -4.82
CA HIS A 188 -15.73 -38.14 -4.71
C HIS A 188 -16.04 -38.97 -5.96
#